data_AF-G0NC15-F1
#
_entry.id   AF-G0NC15-F1
#
_cell.length_a   1.000
_cell.length_b   1.000
_cell.length_c   1.000
_cell.angle_alpha   90.00
_cell.angle_beta   90.00
_cell.angle_gamma   90.00
#
_symmetry.space_group_name_H-M   'P 1'
#
loop_
_entity.id
_entity.type
_entity.pdbx_description
1 polymer ?
#
loop_
_entity_poly.entity_id
_entity_poly.type
_entity_poly.pdbx_seq_one_letter_code
_entity_poly.pdbx_strand_id
1 'polypeptide(L)'
;MRLLYLLTLFTTLTYASILDQFRANGIEFEVYGEGRLIPEKQQCTPYTLDLNEFVNTFNMNNMNEYSRGLLHKRIFTSFDAICRKFQIGVAGEPPVYNLTEDRSQMRYLDYFDYNWNSLRFERDLKSLFLENKINNPFLTGVTEETIKRAGASDVNDFSQKTTVFPKTCNVKEMTLETMICFNISDVPQSGTIYALAHGGEFLHNEEVYAYYDIPQFALITTETVIPIELEKCKVLFGTYIYCFEELDTQCDVRTLSDCPIFAYKTDDDFVFRRPFGIGYVYATTESEIDLYENGTRQVVPGRVFVLRTNFGTENGVTVMLPEMTPHQEPEKSQFAELLPESQKILKKDTPTRLYTTQRRGVNMLSHKHYDQGTWDSLRDFFGF
;
A
#
# COMPACT_ATOMS: atom_id res chain seq x y z
N MET A 1 53.07 31.57 -13.76
CA MET A 1 52.45 30.48 -12.96
C MET A 1 51.33 31.03 -12.07
N ARG A 2 50.20 31.42 -12.66
CA ARG A 2 48.95 31.77 -11.94
C ARG A 2 47.79 31.52 -12.88
N LEU A 3 47.41 30.27 -13.07
CA LEU A 3 46.20 29.91 -13.83
C LEU A 3 45.79 28.45 -13.58
N LEU A 4 45.55 28.04 -12.33
CA LEU A 4 45.01 26.70 -12.04
C LEU A 4 44.59 26.55 -10.58
N TYR A 5 43.63 27.35 -10.10
CA TYR A 5 43.04 27.14 -8.76
C TYR A 5 41.57 27.57 -8.64
N LEU A 6 40.87 27.79 -9.77
CA LEU A 6 39.50 28.31 -9.78
C LEU A 6 38.61 27.50 -10.73
N LEU A 7 38.63 26.18 -10.58
CA LEU A 7 37.73 25.26 -11.30
C LEU A 7 37.56 23.95 -10.51
N THR A 8 37.28 24.09 -9.22
CA THR A 8 36.49 23.09 -8.49
C THR A 8 35.16 23.76 -8.19
N LEU A 9 34.35 23.92 -9.24
CA LEU A 9 32.91 24.06 -9.06
C LEU A 9 32.49 22.83 -8.26
N PHE A 10 32.06 23.07 -7.03
CA PHE A 10 31.17 22.19 -6.30
C PHE A 10 29.92 21.99 -7.19
N THR A 11 29.94 20.97 -8.04
CA THR A 11 28.70 20.34 -8.49
C THR A 11 28.12 19.68 -7.25
N THR A 12 27.30 20.44 -6.53
CA THR A 12 26.36 19.86 -5.58
C THR A 12 25.46 18.96 -6.40
N LEU A 13 25.79 17.68 -6.48
CA LEU A 13 24.85 16.61 -6.77
C LEU A 13 23.82 16.67 -5.64
N THR A 14 22.81 17.53 -5.81
CA THR A 14 21.57 17.41 -5.05
C THR A 14 20.99 16.08 -5.48
N TYR A 15 21.12 15.06 -4.64
CA TYR A 15 20.34 13.85 -4.78
C TYR A 15 18.88 14.29 -4.67
N ALA A 16 18.22 14.53 -5.80
CA ALA A 16 16.79 14.76 -5.85
C ALA A 16 16.13 13.53 -5.21
N SER A 17 15.22 13.76 -4.26
CA SER A 17 14.52 12.63 -3.63
C SER A 17 13.71 11.88 -4.68
N ILE A 18 13.41 10.60 -4.44
CA ILE A 18 12.54 9.80 -5.33
C ILE A 18 11.21 10.53 -5.58
N LEU A 19 10.67 11.20 -4.56
CA LEU A 19 9.43 11.96 -4.67
C LEU A 19 9.59 13.22 -5.53
N ASP A 20 10.76 13.86 -5.55
CA ASP A 20 11.03 14.97 -6.45
C ASP A 20 11.14 14.51 -7.91
N GLN A 21 11.69 13.32 -8.15
CA GLN A 21 11.69 12.69 -9.48
C GLN A 21 10.25 12.38 -9.93
N PHE A 22 9.41 11.88 -9.03
CA PHE A 22 7.99 11.65 -9.34
C PHE A 22 7.28 12.94 -9.73
N ARG A 23 7.46 14.03 -8.98
CA ARG A 23 6.88 15.34 -9.34
C ARG A 23 7.41 15.84 -10.69
N ALA A 24 8.71 15.75 -10.94
CA ALA A 24 9.30 16.13 -12.21
C ALA A 24 8.75 15.31 -13.39
N ASN A 25 8.37 14.06 -13.13
CA ASN A 25 7.75 13.15 -14.07
C ASN A 25 6.22 13.24 -14.09
N GLY A 26 5.60 14.27 -13.49
CA GLY A 26 4.14 14.46 -13.54
C GLY A 26 3.37 13.32 -12.85
N ILE A 27 3.99 12.68 -11.85
CA ILE A 27 3.38 11.61 -11.07
C ILE A 27 2.79 12.23 -9.80
N GLU A 28 1.49 12.05 -9.65
CA GLU A 28 0.77 12.32 -8.41
C GLU A 28 0.90 11.12 -7.49
N PHE A 29 1.05 11.40 -6.19
CA PHE A 29 1.19 10.36 -5.19
C PHE A 29 0.52 10.72 -3.88
N GLU A 30 0.18 9.68 -3.12
CA GLU A 30 -0.37 9.75 -1.78
C GLU A 30 0.27 8.67 -0.91
N VAL A 31 0.59 9.01 0.36
CA VAL A 31 1.03 8.02 1.34
C VAL A 31 -0.16 7.12 1.67
N TYR A 32 -0.03 5.84 1.35
CA TYR A 32 -1.08 4.85 1.61
C TYR A 32 -0.88 4.15 2.96
N GLY A 33 0.37 3.89 3.35
CA GLY A 33 0.69 3.27 4.64
C GLY A 33 2.15 2.83 4.73
N GLU A 34 2.51 2.20 5.85
CA GLU A 34 3.81 1.57 6.02
C GLU A 34 3.78 0.17 5.42
N GLY A 35 4.79 -0.16 4.63
CA GLY A 35 4.87 -1.41 3.88
C GLY A 35 6.11 -2.22 4.20
N ARG A 36 5.97 -3.54 4.06
CA ARG A 36 7.09 -4.46 4.07
C ARG A 36 6.94 -5.49 2.96
N LEU A 37 7.97 -5.63 2.13
CA LEU A 37 8.05 -6.71 1.16
C LEU A 37 8.70 -7.95 1.79
N ILE A 38 8.02 -9.07 1.63
CA ILE A 38 8.42 -10.41 2.05
C ILE A 38 8.59 -11.24 0.78
N PRO A 39 9.79 -11.31 0.18
CA PRO A 39 9.97 -12.03 -1.08
C PRO A 39 9.53 -13.51 -1.01
N GLU A 40 8.88 -14.01 -2.08
CA GLU A 40 8.30 -15.35 -2.23
C GLU A 40 9.18 -16.54 -1.83
N LYS A 41 10.51 -16.38 -1.80
CA LYS A 41 11.45 -17.44 -1.38
C LYS A 41 11.29 -17.88 0.08
N GLN A 42 10.38 -17.25 0.83
CA GLN A 42 10.16 -17.47 2.25
C GLN A 42 9.10 -18.52 2.51
N GLN A 43 9.47 -19.57 3.24
CA GLN A 43 8.56 -20.64 3.63
C GLN A 43 7.62 -20.15 4.73
N CYS A 44 6.34 -20.01 4.38
CA CYS A 44 5.27 -19.79 5.35
C CYS A 44 4.59 -21.11 5.71
N THR A 45 4.57 -21.47 6.99
CA THR A 45 3.94 -22.68 7.49
C THR A 45 2.68 -22.35 8.28
N PRO A 46 1.54 -23.04 8.04
CA PRO A 46 0.38 -22.95 8.92
C PRO A 46 0.73 -23.37 10.35
N TYR A 47 0.19 -22.66 11.32
CA TYR A 47 0.41 -22.94 12.74
C TYR A 47 -0.80 -22.55 13.59
N THR A 48 -1.17 -23.42 14.53
CA THR A 48 -2.19 -23.13 15.54
C THR A 48 -1.52 -22.78 16.85
N LEU A 49 -1.64 -21.52 17.26
CA LEU A 49 -1.15 -21.07 18.56
C LEU A 49 -2.23 -21.33 19.61
N ASP A 50 -1.95 -22.23 20.55
CA ASP A 50 -2.78 -22.48 21.72
C ASP A 50 -2.45 -21.47 22.83
N LEU A 51 -3.43 -20.65 23.20
CA LEU A 51 -3.27 -19.63 24.24
C LEU A 51 -3.57 -20.18 25.63
N ASN A 52 -4.10 -21.39 25.77
CA ASN A 52 -4.42 -21.97 27.08
C ASN A 52 -3.16 -22.15 27.93
N GLU A 53 -2.03 -22.54 27.34
CA GLU A 53 -0.77 -22.63 28.06
C GLU A 53 -0.34 -21.28 28.63
N PHE A 54 -0.47 -20.21 27.84
CA PHE A 54 -0.20 -18.84 28.30
C PHE A 54 -1.16 -18.42 29.41
N VAL A 55 -2.46 -18.69 29.26
CA VAL A 55 -3.48 -18.40 30.28
C VAL A 55 -3.20 -19.14 31.59
N ASN A 56 -2.72 -20.40 31.50
CA ASN A 56 -2.34 -21.20 32.65
C ASN A 56 -1.10 -20.65 33.40
N THR A 57 -0.31 -19.77 32.79
CA THR A 57 0.79 -19.08 33.48
C THR A 57 0.32 -17.97 34.43
N PHE A 58 -0.92 -17.49 34.27
CA PHE A 58 -1.52 -16.59 35.25
C PHE A 58 -1.70 -17.41 36.53
N ASN A 59 -1.10 -16.97 37.64
CA ASN A 59 -1.04 -17.70 38.91
C ASN A 59 -2.42 -17.76 39.61
N MET A 60 -3.41 -18.37 38.96
CA MET A 60 -4.83 -18.40 39.32
C MET A 60 -5.12 -19.33 40.50
N ASN A 61 -4.15 -20.18 40.86
CA ASN A 61 -4.28 -21.16 41.95
C ASN A 61 -4.47 -20.50 43.31
N ASN A 62 -3.93 -19.28 43.49
CA ASN A 62 -4.07 -18.52 44.73
C ASN A 62 -5.38 -17.73 44.80
N MET A 63 -6.10 -17.56 43.68
CA MET A 63 -7.37 -16.82 43.62
C MET A 63 -8.54 -17.66 44.14
N ASN A 64 -9.53 -17.01 44.76
CA ASN A 64 -10.80 -17.66 45.05
C ASN A 64 -11.55 -18.07 43.77
N GLU A 65 -12.52 -18.98 43.89
CA GLU A 65 -13.24 -19.54 42.74
C GLU A 65 -13.99 -18.48 41.93
N TYR A 66 -14.61 -17.51 42.61
CA TYR A 66 -15.33 -16.40 41.97
C TYR A 66 -14.41 -15.56 41.09
N SER A 67 -13.30 -15.06 41.64
CA SER A 67 -12.33 -14.23 40.94
C SER A 67 -11.63 -14.99 39.81
N ARG A 68 -11.35 -16.29 40.01
CA ARG A 68 -10.81 -17.16 38.95
C ARG A 68 -11.78 -17.32 37.78
N GLY A 69 -13.05 -17.61 38.07
CA GLY A 69 -14.10 -17.72 37.06
C GLY A 69 -14.34 -16.41 36.33
N LEU A 70 -14.27 -15.27 37.03
CA LEU A 70 -14.41 -13.96 36.40
C LEU A 70 -13.22 -13.62 35.51
N LEU A 71 -11.98 -13.88 35.95
CA LEU A 71 -10.78 -13.69 35.14
C LEU A 71 -10.84 -14.51 33.86
N HIS A 72 -11.24 -15.79 33.95
CA HIS A 72 -11.39 -16.65 32.77
C HIS A 72 -12.41 -16.08 31.78
N LYS A 73 -13.60 -15.68 32.24
CA LYS A 73 -14.60 -15.02 31.38
C LYS A 73 -14.06 -13.74 30.74
N ARG A 74 -13.32 -12.94 31.50
CA ARG A 74 -12.72 -11.69 31.03
C ARG A 74 -11.69 -11.95 29.92
N ILE A 75 -10.82 -12.93 30.08
CA ILE A 75 -9.82 -13.33 29.06
C ILE A 75 -10.49 -13.72 27.76
N PHE A 76 -11.51 -14.58 27.80
CA PHE A 76 -12.25 -15.02 26.61
C PHE A 76 -12.97 -13.85 25.92
N THR A 77 -13.58 -12.97 26.70
CA THR A 77 -14.22 -11.74 26.18
C THR A 77 -13.19 -10.84 25.50
N SER A 78 -12.04 -10.63 26.13
CA SER A 78 -10.97 -9.81 25.58
C SER A 78 -10.38 -10.45 24.31
N PHE A 79 -10.27 -11.78 24.24
CA PHE A 79 -9.81 -12.48 23.03
C PHE A 79 -10.74 -12.23 21.84
N ASP A 80 -12.05 -12.46 22.00
CA ASP A 80 -13.04 -12.19 20.95
C ASP A 80 -13.04 -10.71 20.53
N ALA A 81 -13.06 -9.80 21.52
CA ALA A 81 -13.07 -8.36 21.27
C ALA A 81 -11.82 -7.90 20.50
N ILE A 82 -10.65 -8.41 20.85
CA ILE A 82 -9.39 -8.08 20.15
C ILE A 82 -9.41 -8.68 18.75
N CYS A 83 -9.79 -9.95 18.55
CA CYS A 83 -9.87 -10.54 17.22
C CYS A 83 -10.79 -9.76 16.29
N ARG A 84 -11.99 -9.37 16.75
CA ARG A 84 -12.93 -8.54 15.98
C ARG A 84 -12.39 -7.14 15.71
N LYS A 85 -11.80 -6.49 16.72
CA LYS A 85 -11.16 -5.17 16.56
C LYS A 85 -10.07 -5.20 15.49
N PHE A 86 -9.36 -6.32 15.40
CA PHE A 86 -8.27 -6.56 14.45
C PHE A 86 -8.76 -7.18 13.13
N GLN A 87 -10.09 -7.28 12.92
CA GLN A 87 -10.75 -7.83 11.74
C GLN A 87 -10.31 -9.26 11.37
N ILE A 88 -9.88 -10.03 12.37
CA ILE A 88 -9.53 -11.44 12.20
C ILE A 88 -10.84 -12.25 12.21
N GLY A 89 -10.98 -13.21 11.29
CA GLY A 89 -12.14 -14.07 11.24
C GLY A 89 -12.35 -14.77 12.59
N VAL A 90 -13.60 -14.82 13.08
CA VAL A 90 -13.92 -15.53 14.33
C VAL A 90 -14.76 -16.76 13.98
N ALA A 91 -14.30 -17.94 14.40
CA ALA A 91 -15.05 -19.18 14.23
C ALA A 91 -16.20 -19.24 15.24
N GLY A 92 -17.44 -19.23 14.74
CA GLY A 92 -18.66 -19.41 15.53
C GLY A 92 -19.39 -18.11 15.90
N GLU A 93 -20.56 -18.27 16.52
CA GLU A 93 -21.39 -17.16 16.99
C GLU A 93 -20.71 -16.36 18.11
N PRO A 94 -20.92 -15.03 18.17
CA PRO A 94 -20.37 -14.18 19.21
C PRO A 94 -20.85 -14.68 20.59
N PRO A 95 -19.93 -15.10 21.47
CA PRO A 95 -20.30 -15.54 22.80
C PRO A 95 -20.91 -14.39 23.61
N VAL A 96 -22.04 -14.65 24.27
CA VAL A 96 -22.67 -13.69 25.20
C VAL A 96 -21.96 -13.78 26.54
N TYR A 97 -21.06 -12.82 26.80
CA TYR A 97 -20.39 -12.72 28.09
C TYR A 97 -21.15 -11.76 29.01
N ASN A 98 -21.88 -12.31 29.98
CA ASN A 98 -22.40 -11.51 31.08
C ASN A 98 -21.28 -11.28 32.12
N LEU A 99 -20.54 -10.18 31.96
CA LEU A 99 -19.51 -9.71 32.89
C LEU A 99 -20.15 -8.81 33.95
N THR A 100 -20.80 -9.40 34.94
CA THR A 100 -21.21 -8.66 36.14
C THR A 100 -20.11 -8.78 37.19
N GLU A 101 -19.36 -7.70 37.41
CA GLU A 101 -18.29 -7.65 38.41
C GLU A 101 -18.87 -7.29 39.79
N ASP A 102 -18.82 -8.22 40.74
CA ASP A 102 -19.15 -7.96 42.14
C ASP A 102 -17.85 -7.92 42.97
N ARG A 103 -17.38 -6.70 43.24
CA ARG A 103 -16.15 -6.47 44.00
C ARG A 103 -16.24 -6.98 45.44
N SER A 104 -17.44 -7.11 46.01
CA SER A 104 -17.61 -7.59 47.38
C SER A 104 -17.24 -9.06 47.55
N GLN A 105 -17.21 -9.82 46.46
CA GLN A 105 -16.86 -11.25 46.43
C GLN A 105 -15.37 -11.50 46.15
N MET A 106 -14.57 -10.44 45.99
CA MET A 106 -13.13 -10.52 45.73
C MET A 106 -12.31 -10.14 46.96
N ARG A 107 -11.27 -10.92 47.25
CA ARG A 107 -10.23 -10.46 48.18
C ARG A 107 -9.40 -9.37 47.52
N TYR A 108 -8.79 -8.50 48.32
CA TYR A 108 -7.97 -7.39 47.82
C TYR A 108 -6.87 -7.86 46.84
N LEU A 109 -6.14 -8.93 47.18
CA LEU A 109 -5.11 -9.49 46.31
C LEU A 109 -5.71 -10.15 45.05
N ASP A 110 -6.85 -10.82 45.16
CA ASP A 110 -7.53 -11.42 44.00
C ASP A 110 -8.00 -10.36 43.00
N TYR A 111 -8.45 -9.20 43.49
CA TYR A 111 -8.81 -8.06 42.64
C TYR A 111 -7.58 -7.48 41.92
N PHE A 112 -6.45 -7.36 42.61
CA PHE A 112 -5.20 -6.93 41.98
C PHE A 112 -4.76 -7.91 40.89
N ASP A 113 -4.71 -9.22 41.20
CA ASP A 113 -4.32 -10.26 40.27
C ASP A 113 -5.28 -10.38 39.07
N TYR A 114 -6.58 -10.24 39.31
CA TYR A 114 -7.61 -10.17 38.26
C TYR A 114 -7.30 -9.05 37.25
N ASN A 115 -7.14 -7.82 37.73
CA ASN A 115 -6.89 -6.67 36.86
C ASN A 115 -5.56 -6.78 36.14
N TRP A 116 -4.50 -7.16 36.88
CA TRP A 116 -3.16 -7.29 36.32
C TRP A 116 -3.11 -8.33 35.19
N ASN A 117 -3.64 -9.53 35.44
CA ASN A 117 -3.61 -10.61 34.46
C ASN A 117 -4.52 -10.30 33.24
N SER A 118 -5.70 -9.69 33.46
CA SER A 118 -6.55 -9.24 32.36
C SER A 118 -5.85 -8.22 31.47
N LEU A 119 -5.22 -7.19 32.04
CA LEU A 119 -4.51 -6.16 31.29
C LEU A 119 -3.28 -6.72 30.57
N ARG A 120 -2.55 -7.61 31.25
CA ARG A 120 -1.40 -8.31 30.65
C ARG A 120 -1.82 -9.13 29.43
N PHE A 121 -2.86 -9.95 29.55
CA PHE A 121 -3.38 -10.73 28.43
C PHE A 121 -3.75 -9.83 27.24
N GLU A 122 -4.51 -8.77 27.49
CA GLU A 122 -4.91 -7.83 26.45
C GLU A 122 -3.73 -7.16 25.76
N ARG A 123 -2.74 -6.70 26.54
CA ARG A 123 -1.56 -6.02 26.00
C ARG A 123 -0.71 -6.98 25.17
N ASP A 124 -0.42 -8.17 25.70
CA ASP A 124 0.46 -9.12 25.06
C ASP A 124 -0.20 -9.64 23.77
N LEU A 125 -1.51 -9.90 23.76
CA LEU A 125 -2.25 -10.28 22.55
C LEU A 125 -2.33 -9.14 21.51
N LYS A 126 -2.57 -7.90 21.95
CA LYS A 126 -2.52 -6.73 21.04
C LYS A 126 -1.14 -6.60 20.41
N SER A 127 -0.06 -6.81 21.18
CA SER A 127 1.30 -6.75 20.68
C SER A 127 1.59 -7.89 19.68
N LEU A 128 1.15 -9.14 19.95
CA LEU A 128 1.25 -10.25 18.98
C LEU A 128 0.66 -9.86 17.63
N PHE A 129 -0.52 -9.24 17.63
CA PHE A 129 -1.15 -8.84 16.39
C PHE A 129 -0.50 -7.60 15.77
N LEU A 130 -0.25 -6.53 16.54
CA LEU A 130 0.34 -5.28 16.04
C LEU A 130 1.74 -5.48 15.45
N GLU A 131 2.59 -6.22 16.15
CA GLU A 131 3.99 -6.44 15.77
C GLU A 131 4.16 -7.66 14.87
N ASN A 132 3.13 -8.51 14.76
CA ASN A 132 3.16 -9.76 14.00
C ASN A 132 4.32 -10.67 14.42
N LYS A 133 4.60 -10.72 15.73
CA LYS A 133 5.70 -11.51 16.31
C LYS A 133 5.21 -12.33 17.50
N ILE A 134 5.67 -13.58 17.59
CA ILE A 134 5.46 -14.41 18.78
C ILE A 134 6.41 -13.93 19.86
N ASN A 135 5.91 -13.06 20.74
CA ASN A 135 6.67 -12.58 21.89
C ASN A 135 6.86 -13.69 22.93
N ASN A 136 7.87 -13.51 23.81
CA ASN A 136 8.20 -14.43 24.90
C ASN A 136 7.00 -15.04 25.65
N PRO A 137 5.91 -14.30 25.97
CA PRO A 137 4.76 -14.87 26.67
C PRO A 137 4.06 -16.03 25.93
N PHE A 138 4.17 -16.08 24.60
CA PHE A 138 3.51 -17.08 23.75
C PHE A 138 4.47 -18.18 23.27
N LEU A 139 5.79 -18.04 23.51
CA LEU A 139 6.80 -19.00 23.03
C LEU A 139 6.72 -20.35 23.73
N THR A 140 6.12 -20.43 24.92
CA THR A 140 5.91 -21.71 25.61
C THR A 140 5.02 -22.65 24.81
N GLY A 141 4.04 -22.10 24.10
CA GLY A 141 3.12 -22.85 23.26
C GLY A 141 3.66 -23.16 21.87
N VAL A 142 4.95 -22.88 21.57
CA VAL A 142 5.57 -23.17 20.26
C VAL A 142 6.34 -24.49 20.32
N THR A 143 5.99 -25.44 19.44
CA THR A 143 6.66 -26.74 19.40
C THR A 143 8.08 -26.65 18.82
N GLU A 144 8.98 -27.52 19.31
CA GLU A 144 10.34 -27.65 18.76
C GLU A 144 10.32 -28.03 17.27
N GLU A 145 9.31 -28.79 16.84
CA GLU A 145 9.10 -29.12 15.45
C GLU A 145 8.77 -27.88 14.60
N THR A 146 7.92 -26.98 15.09
CA THR A 146 7.63 -25.69 14.44
C THR A 146 8.89 -24.84 14.33
N ILE A 147 9.71 -24.77 15.39
CA ILE A 147 10.98 -24.04 15.40
C ILE A 147 11.93 -24.61 14.34
N LYS A 148 12.08 -25.94 14.28
CA LYS A 148 12.91 -26.64 13.28
C LYS A 148 12.38 -26.49 11.86
N ARG A 149 11.07 -26.62 11.65
CA ARG A 149 10.42 -26.42 10.32
C ARG A 149 10.56 -24.99 9.85
N ALA A 150 10.49 -24.02 10.76
CA ALA A 150 10.79 -22.63 10.45
C ALA A 150 12.28 -22.45 10.08
N GLY A 151 13.20 -23.32 10.50
CA GLY A 151 14.63 -23.17 10.24
C GLY A 151 15.34 -22.30 11.27
N ALA A 152 14.72 -22.09 12.43
CA ALA A 152 15.33 -21.41 13.56
C ALA A 152 16.21 -22.37 14.38
N SER A 153 17.33 -21.87 14.91
CA SER A 153 18.21 -22.68 15.78
C SER A 153 17.66 -22.86 17.19
N ASP A 154 16.93 -21.86 17.69
CA ASP A 154 16.37 -21.82 19.03
C ASP A 154 15.14 -20.89 19.12
N VAL A 155 14.56 -20.80 20.31
CA VAL A 155 13.37 -19.99 20.61
C VAL A 155 13.61 -18.48 20.41
N ASN A 156 14.81 -17.99 20.73
CA ASN A 156 15.15 -16.57 20.55
C ASN A 156 15.27 -16.25 19.05
N ASP A 157 15.99 -17.08 18.31
CA ASP A 157 16.13 -16.98 16.85
C ASP A 157 14.75 -17.02 16.16
N PHE A 158 13.88 -17.92 16.61
CA PHE A 158 12.50 -18.04 16.14
C PHE A 158 11.70 -16.74 16.39
N SER A 159 11.71 -16.19 17.61
CA SER A 159 10.98 -14.96 17.94
C SER A 159 11.43 -13.74 17.14
N GLN A 160 12.70 -13.72 16.71
CA GLN A 160 13.28 -12.59 15.98
C GLN A 160 13.03 -12.65 14.47
N LYS A 161 13.13 -13.84 13.88
CA LYS A 161 13.11 -14.06 12.42
C LYS A 161 11.75 -14.46 11.86
N THR A 162 10.77 -14.73 12.72
CA THR A 162 9.42 -15.07 12.27
C THR A 162 8.54 -13.83 12.14
N THR A 163 7.58 -13.90 11.22
CA THR A 163 6.42 -13.02 11.21
C THR A 163 5.16 -13.86 11.17
N VAL A 164 4.20 -13.47 11.98
CA VAL A 164 2.95 -14.18 12.24
C VAL A 164 1.83 -13.46 11.53
N PHE A 165 1.06 -14.19 10.73
CA PHE A 165 -0.15 -13.68 10.09
C PHE A 165 -1.36 -14.37 10.69
N PRO A 166 -2.05 -13.74 11.65
CA PRO A 166 -3.32 -14.24 12.17
C PRO A 166 -4.34 -14.43 11.05
N LYS A 167 -5.06 -15.56 11.05
CA LYS A 167 -6.12 -15.88 10.08
C LYS A 167 -7.48 -15.98 10.73
N THR A 168 -7.59 -16.80 11.77
CA THR A 168 -8.87 -17.09 12.41
C THR A 168 -8.68 -17.32 13.91
N CYS A 169 -9.57 -16.75 14.71
CA CYS A 169 -9.64 -16.99 16.14
C CYS A 169 -10.74 -18.01 16.45
N ASN A 170 -10.40 -19.05 17.19
CA ASN A 170 -11.37 -19.94 17.81
C ASN A 170 -11.49 -19.59 19.29
N VAL A 171 -12.51 -18.78 19.59
CA VAL A 171 -12.72 -18.24 20.94
C VAL A 171 -13.07 -19.34 21.95
N LYS A 172 -13.75 -20.42 21.52
CA LYS A 172 -14.12 -21.52 22.44
C LYS A 172 -12.91 -22.32 22.90
N GLU A 173 -11.96 -22.52 22.00
CA GLU A 173 -10.75 -23.30 22.27
C GLU A 173 -9.56 -22.44 22.71
N MET A 174 -9.69 -21.11 22.69
CA MET A 174 -8.58 -20.17 22.92
C MET A 174 -7.40 -20.42 22.00
N THR A 175 -7.69 -20.74 20.74
CA THR A 175 -6.67 -20.98 19.71
C THR A 175 -6.71 -19.93 18.61
N LEU A 176 -5.54 -19.66 18.06
CA LEU A 176 -5.33 -18.75 16.95
C LEU A 176 -4.71 -19.50 15.79
N GLU A 177 -5.43 -19.60 14.68
CA GLU A 177 -4.88 -20.08 13.42
C GLU A 177 -4.05 -18.97 12.76
N THR A 178 -2.79 -19.28 12.45
CA THR A 178 -1.81 -18.33 11.91
C THR A 178 -1.04 -18.94 10.75
N MET A 179 -0.41 -18.08 9.94
CA MET A 179 0.73 -18.48 9.10
C MET A 179 1.99 -17.88 9.71
N ILE A 180 3.00 -18.71 9.91
CA ILE A 180 4.31 -18.27 10.37
C ILE A 180 5.24 -18.29 9.17
N CYS A 181 5.77 -17.14 8.80
CA CYS A 181 6.76 -17.01 7.74
C CYS A 181 8.15 -16.83 8.36
N PHE A 182 9.12 -17.62 7.92
CA PHE A 182 10.51 -17.51 8.33
C PHE A 182 11.37 -16.93 7.22
N ASN A 183 12.53 -16.41 7.59
CA ASN A 183 13.54 -15.93 6.66
C ASN A 183 13.09 -14.69 5.90
N ILE A 184 12.38 -13.77 6.56
CA ILE A 184 12.33 -12.41 6.04
C ILE A 184 13.75 -11.94 6.01
N SER A 185 14.31 -11.84 4.80
CA SER A 185 15.62 -11.32 4.44
C SER A 185 16.25 -10.55 5.60
N ASP A 186 17.52 -10.80 5.93
CA ASP A 186 18.25 -10.02 6.95
C ASP A 186 18.13 -8.50 6.73
N VAL A 187 17.79 -8.10 5.49
CA VAL A 187 17.30 -6.76 5.14
C VAL A 187 15.84 -6.85 4.67
N PRO A 188 14.83 -6.78 5.56
CA PRO A 188 13.48 -6.54 5.11
C PRO A 188 13.43 -5.20 4.40
N GLN A 189 12.87 -5.18 3.20
CA GLN A 189 12.55 -3.93 2.52
C GLN A 189 11.32 -3.36 3.19
N SER A 190 11.56 -2.60 4.26
CA SER A 190 10.55 -1.78 4.92
C SER A 190 10.62 -0.37 4.35
N GLY A 191 9.47 0.22 4.15
CA GLY A 191 9.36 1.57 3.60
C GLY A 191 7.92 2.03 3.60
N THR A 192 7.66 3.12 2.90
CA THR A 192 6.33 3.69 2.80
C THR A 192 5.71 3.26 1.47
N ILE A 193 4.47 2.77 1.50
CA ILE A 193 3.70 2.49 0.30
C ILE A 193 3.03 3.79 -0.15
N TYR A 194 3.24 4.09 -1.42
CA TYR A 194 2.59 5.20 -2.10
C TYR A 194 1.59 4.67 -3.11
N ALA A 195 0.41 5.28 -3.14
CA ALA A 195 -0.47 5.18 -4.28
C ALA A 195 -0.05 6.20 -5.33
N LEU A 196 0.02 5.80 -6.59
CA LEU A 196 0.61 6.56 -7.69
C LEU A 196 -0.37 6.67 -8.87
N ALA A 197 -0.36 7.82 -9.54
CA ALA A 197 -0.95 7.99 -10.86
C ALA A 197 -0.14 9.01 -11.67
N HIS A 198 0.04 8.73 -12.96
CA HIS A 198 0.56 9.74 -13.90
C HIS A 198 -0.56 10.72 -14.25
N GLY A 199 -0.24 12.02 -14.21
CA GLY A 199 -1.18 13.11 -14.49
C GLY A 199 -1.62 13.19 -15.95
N GLY A 200 -0.75 12.76 -16.86
CA GLY A 200 -0.93 12.93 -18.30
C GLY A 200 -0.72 14.36 -18.78
N GLU A 201 -0.89 14.57 -20.08
CA GLU A 201 -0.70 15.85 -20.75
C GLU A 201 -1.67 15.96 -21.94
N PHE A 202 -2.16 17.17 -22.19
CA PHE A 202 -2.86 17.49 -23.43
C PHE A 202 -1.85 17.82 -24.54
N LEU A 203 -1.90 17.06 -25.63
CA LEU A 203 -1.06 17.20 -26.80
C LEU A 203 -1.86 17.83 -27.96
N HIS A 204 -1.14 18.35 -28.96
CA HIS A 204 -1.72 18.82 -30.23
C HIS A 204 -2.87 19.81 -30.04
N ASN A 205 -2.63 20.89 -29.28
CA ASN A 205 -3.64 21.92 -28.97
C ASN A 205 -4.92 21.36 -28.33
N GLU A 206 -4.77 20.45 -27.35
CA GLU A 206 -5.90 19.82 -26.65
C GLU A 206 -6.77 18.90 -27.52
N GLU A 207 -6.25 18.36 -28.64
CA GLU A 207 -6.94 17.34 -29.47
C GLU A 207 -6.64 15.90 -29.03
N VAL A 208 -5.61 15.71 -28.20
CA VAL A 208 -5.22 14.42 -27.65
C VAL A 208 -4.88 14.56 -26.17
N TYR A 209 -5.30 13.61 -25.34
CA TYR A 209 -4.81 13.47 -23.97
C TYR A 209 -4.02 12.17 -23.85
N ALA A 210 -2.78 12.24 -23.39
CA ALA A 210 -1.89 11.09 -23.25
C ALA A 210 -1.37 10.95 -21.81
N TYR A 211 -1.16 9.71 -21.36
CA TYR A 211 -0.61 9.42 -20.03
C TYR A 211 0.23 8.14 -20.05
N TYR A 212 1.16 8.02 -19.11
CA TYR A 212 1.89 6.78 -18.86
C TYR A 212 1.06 5.86 -17.93
N ASP A 213 0.96 4.59 -18.31
CA ASP A 213 0.40 3.57 -17.44
C ASP A 213 1.48 3.05 -16.49
N ILE A 214 1.47 3.59 -15.28
CA ILE A 214 2.39 3.23 -14.21
C ILE A 214 1.68 2.32 -13.18
N PRO A 215 2.42 1.48 -12.44
CA PRO A 215 1.91 0.76 -11.28
C PRO A 215 1.16 1.67 -10.31
N GLN A 216 -0.04 1.25 -9.89
CA GLN A 216 -0.87 2.05 -8.99
C GLN A 216 -0.29 2.15 -7.57
N PHE A 217 0.53 1.19 -7.16
CA PHE A 217 1.18 1.19 -5.85
C PHE A 217 2.66 0.84 -5.97
N ALA A 218 3.48 1.51 -5.17
CA ALA A 218 4.89 1.17 -5.00
C ALA A 218 5.31 1.28 -3.55
N LEU A 219 6.13 0.33 -3.11
CA LEU A 219 6.89 0.42 -1.86
C LEU A 219 8.16 1.23 -2.12
N ILE A 220 8.29 2.37 -1.45
CA ILE A 220 9.47 3.22 -1.54
C ILE A 220 10.30 3.04 -0.27
N THR A 221 11.52 2.55 -0.45
CA THR A 221 12.54 2.49 0.61
C THR A 221 13.55 3.62 0.43
N THR A 222 14.58 3.68 1.27
CA THR A 222 15.64 4.69 1.12
C THR A 222 16.41 4.60 -0.19
N GLU A 223 16.43 3.42 -0.82
CA GLU A 223 17.31 3.14 -1.98
C GLU A 223 16.55 2.64 -3.22
N THR A 224 15.31 2.16 -3.06
CA THR A 224 14.58 1.46 -4.13
C THR A 224 13.11 1.85 -4.20
N VAL A 225 12.56 1.78 -5.41
CA VAL A 225 11.12 1.86 -5.71
C VAL A 225 10.71 0.50 -6.22
N ILE A 226 9.80 -0.16 -5.51
CA ILE A 226 9.38 -1.52 -5.84
C ILE A 226 7.87 -1.49 -6.15
N PRO A 227 7.48 -1.67 -7.40
CA PRO A 227 6.08 -1.83 -7.79
C PRO A 227 5.43 -3.00 -7.04
N ILE A 228 4.22 -2.79 -6.52
CA ILE A 228 3.46 -3.82 -5.80
C ILE A 228 2.01 -3.84 -6.26
N GLU A 229 1.38 -5.01 -6.12
CA GLU A 229 -0.06 -5.16 -6.33
C GLU A 229 -0.74 -5.30 -4.98
N LEU A 230 -1.54 -4.31 -4.59
CA LEU A 230 -2.12 -4.25 -3.25
C LEU A 230 -3.03 -5.47 -2.95
N GLU A 231 -3.68 -6.03 -3.97
CA GLU A 231 -4.50 -7.25 -3.86
C GLU A 231 -3.72 -8.48 -3.42
N LYS A 232 -2.41 -8.52 -3.73
CA LYS A 232 -1.48 -9.57 -3.29
C LYS A 232 -0.83 -9.28 -1.94
N CYS A 233 -1.13 -8.13 -1.35
CA CYS A 233 -0.64 -7.76 -0.04
C CYS A 233 -1.69 -8.09 1.04
N LYS A 234 -1.21 -8.40 2.25
CA LYS A 234 -2.04 -8.49 3.45
C LYS A 234 -1.97 -7.16 4.19
N VAL A 235 -3.11 -6.47 4.22
CA VAL A 235 -3.29 -5.27 5.03
C VAL A 235 -3.56 -5.70 6.47
N LEU A 236 -2.70 -5.29 7.39
CA LEU A 236 -2.84 -5.50 8.83
C LEU A 236 -3.05 -4.14 9.50
N PHE A 237 -4.15 -3.98 10.23
CA PHE A 237 -4.51 -2.75 10.98
C PHE A 237 -4.75 -1.50 10.13
N GLY A 238 -4.95 -1.67 8.82
CA GLY A 238 -5.15 -0.55 7.89
C GLY A 238 -3.92 0.34 7.68
N THR A 239 -2.81 0.09 8.38
CA THR A 239 -1.60 0.93 8.35
C THR A 239 -0.31 0.17 8.04
N TYR A 240 -0.24 -1.14 8.33
CA TYR A 240 0.90 -1.98 8.01
C TYR A 240 0.54 -2.98 6.93
N ILE A 241 1.22 -2.92 5.79
CA ILE A 241 0.89 -3.69 4.61
C ILE A 241 2.06 -4.61 4.29
N TYR A 242 1.77 -5.91 4.23
CA TYR A 242 2.76 -6.94 3.95
C TYR A 242 2.54 -7.49 2.55
N CYS A 243 3.46 -7.24 1.64
CA CYS A 243 3.40 -7.75 0.28
C CYS A 243 4.30 -8.97 0.15
N PHE A 244 3.82 -10.01 -0.53
CA PHE A 244 4.56 -11.27 -0.70
C PHE A 244 5.25 -11.39 -2.07
N GLU A 245 4.84 -10.53 -3.00
CA GLU A 245 5.27 -10.53 -4.38
C GLU A 245 5.52 -9.09 -4.83
N GLU A 246 6.54 -8.92 -5.66
CA GLU A 246 6.71 -7.70 -6.46
C GLU A 246 5.77 -7.78 -7.65
N LEU A 247 5.29 -6.64 -8.15
CA LEU A 247 4.58 -6.60 -9.41
C LEU A 247 5.58 -6.82 -10.55
N ASP A 248 5.37 -7.88 -11.33
CA ASP A 248 6.18 -8.14 -12.53
C ASP A 248 5.88 -7.10 -13.61
N THR A 249 6.71 -6.05 -13.67
CA THR A 249 6.59 -4.96 -14.63
C THR A 249 7.96 -4.46 -15.05
N GLN A 250 8.07 -4.06 -16.32
CA GLN A 250 9.27 -3.43 -16.87
C GLN A 250 9.26 -1.90 -16.70
N CYS A 251 8.12 -1.33 -16.33
CA CYS A 251 7.96 0.12 -16.14
C CYS A 251 8.78 0.61 -14.94
N ASP A 252 9.83 1.40 -15.19
CA ASP A 252 10.56 2.11 -14.13
C ASP A 252 9.88 3.47 -13.88
N VAL A 253 9.13 3.55 -12.78
CA VAL A 253 8.35 4.73 -12.40
C VAL A 253 9.22 5.97 -12.14
N ARG A 254 10.51 5.80 -11.84
CA ARG A 254 11.44 6.92 -11.59
C ARG A 254 11.86 7.63 -12.87
N THR A 255 11.81 6.94 -14.00
CA THR A 255 12.27 7.46 -15.30
C THR A 255 11.16 7.44 -16.35
N LEU A 256 10.02 6.80 -16.06
CA LEU A 256 8.95 6.45 -17.00
C LEU A 256 9.42 5.56 -18.16
N SER A 257 10.61 4.96 -18.07
CA SER A 257 11.12 4.08 -19.12
C SER A 257 10.33 2.78 -19.15
N ASP A 258 10.05 2.30 -20.36
CA ASP A 258 9.32 1.06 -20.64
C ASP A 258 7.88 1.02 -20.07
N CYS A 259 7.37 2.15 -19.58
CA CYS A 259 5.98 2.31 -19.18
C CYS A 259 5.08 2.45 -20.42
N PRO A 260 3.99 1.67 -20.54
CA PRO A 260 3.05 1.82 -21.65
C PRO A 260 2.47 3.22 -21.72
N ILE A 261 2.32 3.77 -22.92
CA ILE A 261 1.68 5.06 -23.15
C ILE A 261 0.27 4.79 -23.69
N PHE A 262 -0.72 5.46 -23.12
CA PHE A 262 -2.09 5.44 -23.64
C PHE A 262 -2.54 6.85 -23.98
N ALA A 263 -3.38 6.96 -25.01
CA ALA A 263 -3.94 8.22 -25.43
C ALA A 263 -5.43 8.11 -25.80
N TYR A 264 -6.14 9.21 -25.56
CA TYR A 264 -7.52 9.43 -25.96
C TYR A 264 -7.60 10.56 -26.97
N LYS A 265 -8.61 10.51 -27.83
CA LYS A 265 -9.04 11.68 -28.58
C LYS A 265 -9.85 12.57 -27.65
N THR A 266 -9.58 13.86 -27.65
CA THR A 266 -10.30 14.83 -26.82
C THR A 266 -11.22 15.66 -27.72
N ASP A 267 -12.50 15.64 -27.40
CA ASP A 267 -13.56 16.44 -28.04
C ASP A 267 -14.13 17.43 -26.98
N ASP A 268 -15.14 18.24 -27.33
CA ASP A 268 -15.63 19.38 -26.52
C ASP A 268 -16.21 19.04 -25.12
N ASP A 269 -16.33 17.77 -24.77
CA ASP A 269 -16.89 17.25 -23.51
C ASP A 269 -16.06 16.07 -22.96
N PHE A 270 -14.76 16.07 -23.24
CA PHE A 270 -13.85 15.05 -22.74
C PHE A 270 -13.65 15.18 -21.23
N VAL A 271 -13.86 14.08 -20.50
CA VAL A 271 -13.54 13.96 -19.08
C VAL A 271 -12.91 12.60 -18.85
N PHE A 272 -11.71 12.60 -18.30
CA PHE A 272 -10.98 11.42 -17.85
C PHE A 272 -10.77 11.51 -16.33
N ARG A 273 -10.86 10.37 -15.66
CA ARG A 273 -10.57 10.23 -14.23
C ARG A 273 -9.75 8.98 -13.95
N ARG A 274 -8.69 9.10 -13.14
CA ARG A 274 -7.87 7.97 -12.67
C ARG A 274 -7.68 8.04 -11.15
N PRO A 275 -8.00 6.96 -10.41
CA PRO A 275 -7.82 6.94 -8.97
C PRO A 275 -6.35 6.72 -8.58
N PHE A 276 -5.94 7.35 -7.48
CA PHE A 276 -4.72 7.00 -6.73
C PHE A 276 -5.01 7.19 -5.24
N GLY A 277 -4.92 6.10 -4.46
CA GLY A 277 -5.27 6.17 -3.03
C GLY A 277 -6.73 6.55 -2.83
N ILE A 278 -6.98 7.64 -2.09
CA ILE A 278 -8.31 8.24 -1.95
C ILE A 278 -8.52 9.44 -2.88
N GLY A 279 -7.49 9.85 -3.63
CA GLY A 279 -7.52 10.93 -4.59
C GLY A 279 -7.78 10.49 -6.03
N TYR A 280 -7.99 11.48 -6.89
CA TYR A 280 -8.20 11.28 -8.32
C TYR A 280 -7.42 12.31 -9.14
N VAL A 281 -6.78 11.84 -10.21
CA VAL A 281 -6.33 12.69 -11.31
C VAL A 281 -7.50 12.85 -12.27
N TYR A 282 -7.78 14.08 -12.67
CA TYR A 282 -8.75 14.43 -13.69
C TYR A 282 -8.06 15.12 -14.86
N ALA A 283 -8.54 14.82 -16.07
CA ALA A 283 -8.22 15.58 -17.27
C ALA A 283 -9.51 15.92 -18.03
N THR A 284 -9.70 17.18 -18.39
CA THR A 284 -10.95 17.65 -19.02
C THR A 284 -10.74 18.82 -19.98
N THR A 285 -11.51 18.85 -21.06
CA THR A 285 -11.63 20.01 -21.97
C THR A 285 -12.71 21.00 -21.53
N GLU A 286 -13.51 20.64 -20.53
CA GLU A 286 -14.56 21.48 -19.94
C GLU A 286 -14.01 22.45 -18.91
N SER A 287 -14.61 23.65 -18.82
CA SER A 287 -14.28 24.62 -17.75
C SER A 287 -14.97 24.29 -16.42
N GLU A 288 -16.01 23.46 -16.44
CA GLU A 288 -16.75 23.02 -15.26
C GLU A 288 -17.18 21.56 -15.37
N ILE A 289 -17.10 20.80 -14.29
CA ILE A 289 -17.51 19.38 -14.28
C ILE A 289 -18.42 19.05 -13.10
N ASP A 290 -19.27 18.03 -13.26
CA ASP A 290 -20.10 17.47 -12.20
C ASP A 290 -19.33 16.34 -11.49
N LEU A 291 -18.64 16.70 -10.40
CA LEU A 291 -17.84 15.76 -9.61
C LEU A 291 -18.67 14.68 -8.92
N TYR A 292 -19.93 14.97 -8.60
CA TYR A 292 -20.78 14.13 -7.76
C TYR A 292 -21.88 13.41 -8.51
N GLU A 293 -21.91 13.55 -9.84
CA GLU A 293 -22.96 12.99 -10.72
C GLU A 293 -24.38 13.38 -10.23
N ASN A 294 -24.51 14.58 -9.64
CA ASN A 294 -25.74 15.07 -9.02
C ASN A 294 -26.31 16.34 -9.68
N GLY A 295 -25.69 16.77 -10.79
CA GLY A 295 -26.01 17.97 -11.55
C GLY A 295 -25.27 19.24 -11.12
N THR A 296 -24.49 19.20 -10.04
CA THR A 296 -23.77 20.38 -9.54
C THR A 296 -22.39 20.49 -10.19
N ARG A 297 -22.25 21.42 -11.15
CA ARG A 297 -20.97 21.68 -11.82
C ARG A 297 -20.09 22.61 -10.99
N GLN A 298 -18.79 22.33 -10.98
CA GLN A 298 -17.76 23.13 -10.30
C GLN A 298 -16.69 23.54 -11.29
N VAL A 299 -16.22 24.79 -11.19
CA VAL A 299 -15.13 25.32 -12.00
C VAL A 299 -13.83 24.57 -11.70
N VAL A 300 -13.18 24.07 -12.75
CA VAL A 300 -11.92 23.33 -12.59
C VAL A 300 -10.72 24.29 -12.61
N PRO A 301 -9.65 24.00 -11.85
CA PRO A 301 -8.51 24.91 -11.71
C PRO A 301 -7.50 24.79 -12.88
N GLY A 302 -7.67 23.82 -13.76
CA GLY A 302 -6.83 23.57 -14.92
C GLY A 302 -7.37 22.41 -15.77
N ARG A 303 -6.76 22.18 -16.94
CA ARG A 303 -7.13 21.06 -17.83
C ARG A 303 -6.83 19.71 -17.21
N VAL A 304 -5.68 19.59 -16.56
CA VAL A 304 -5.33 18.47 -15.68
C VAL A 304 -5.29 18.98 -14.25
N PHE A 305 -5.99 18.29 -13.35
CA PHE A 305 -6.03 18.67 -11.95
C PHE A 305 -6.24 17.45 -11.05
N VAL A 306 -5.97 17.65 -9.77
CA VAL A 306 -6.05 16.62 -8.74
C VAL A 306 -7.16 16.96 -7.79
N LEU A 307 -8.04 15.98 -7.56
CA LEU A 307 -9.07 16.02 -6.54
C LEU A 307 -8.62 15.19 -5.34
N ARG A 308 -8.51 15.81 -4.17
CA ARG A 308 -8.32 15.15 -2.88
C ARG A 308 -9.53 15.42 -1.98
N THR A 309 -9.90 14.44 -1.15
CA THR A 309 -10.96 14.63 -0.16
C THR A 309 -10.35 14.79 1.21
N ASN A 310 -10.53 15.95 1.82
CA ASN A 310 -10.07 16.22 3.18
C ASN A 310 -11.23 16.24 4.16
N PHE A 311 -11.00 15.83 5.40
CA PHE A 311 -11.97 16.04 6.48
C PHE A 311 -11.83 17.47 7.00
N GLY A 312 -12.89 18.25 6.84
CA GLY A 312 -13.01 19.59 7.36
C GLY A 312 -14.19 19.74 8.29
N THR A 313 -14.36 20.93 8.85
CA THR A 313 -15.54 21.29 9.64
C THR A 313 -16.30 22.37 8.90
N GLU A 314 -17.53 22.07 8.52
CA GLU A 314 -18.45 23.04 7.91
C GLU A 314 -19.67 23.18 8.83
N ASN A 315 -19.95 24.40 9.28
CA ASN A 315 -21.04 24.69 10.22
C ASN A 315 -21.02 23.85 11.51
N GLY A 316 -19.83 23.48 12.00
CA GLY A 316 -19.64 22.69 13.23
C GLY A 316 -19.82 21.18 13.06
N VAL A 317 -20.08 20.70 11.83
CA VAL A 317 -20.17 19.27 11.50
C VAL A 317 -18.93 18.87 10.70
N THR A 318 -18.34 17.73 11.02
CA THR A 318 -17.25 17.16 10.23
C THR A 318 -17.81 16.71 8.88
N VAL A 319 -17.32 17.29 7.80
CA VAL A 319 -17.71 16.99 6.43
C VAL A 319 -16.47 16.69 5.58
N MET A 320 -16.65 15.90 4.51
CA MET A 320 -15.61 15.71 3.51
C MET A 320 -15.65 16.87 2.53
N LEU A 321 -14.57 17.62 2.44
CA LEU A 321 -14.42 18.76 1.53
C LEU A 321 -13.53 18.36 0.35
N PRO A 322 -13.99 18.57 -0.89
CA PRO A 322 -13.16 18.38 -2.08
C PRO A 322 -12.12 19.51 -2.14
N GLU A 323 -10.87 19.14 -2.36
CA GLU A 323 -9.80 20.06 -2.69
C GLU A 323 -9.32 19.77 -4.11
N MET A 324 -9.55 20.74 -5.00
CA MET A 324 -9.07 20.69 -6.38
C MET A 324 -7.82 21.54 -6.53
N THR A 325 -6.73 20.94 -7.01
CA THR A 325 -5.46 21.63 -7.25
C THR A 325 -4.98 21.37 -8.67
N PRO A 326 -4.47 22.38 -9.41
CA PRO A 326 -3.88 22.14 -10.72
C PRO A 326 -2.78 21.07 -10.64
N HIS A 327 -2.74 20.17 -11.62
CA HIS A 327 -1.62 19.26 -11.79
C HIS A 327 -0.41 20.05 -12.30
N GLN A 328 0.77 19.78 -11.76
CA GLN A 328 1.99 20.41 -12.22
C GLN A 328 2.50 19.71 -13.46
N GLU A 329 2.21 20.29 -14.62
CA GLU A 329 2.81 19.86 -15.87
C GLU A 329 4.30 20.28 -15.92
N PRO A 330 5.19 19.41 -16.43
CA PRO A 330 6.60 19.76 -16.61
C PRO A 330 6.79 20.83 -17.69
N GLU A 331 7.88 21.60 -17.59
CA GLU A 331 8.20 22.69 -18.53
C GLU A 331 8.36 22.23 -20.00
N LYS A 332 8.65 20.95 -20.20
CA LYS A 332 8.75 20.32 -21.52
C LYS A 332 7.85 19.10 -21.53
N SER A 333 7.16 18.92 -22.65
CA SER A 333 6.32 17.75 -22.88
C SER A 333 7.09 16.46 -22.63
N GLN A 334 6.48 15.55 -21.87
CA GLN A 334 7.05 14.23 -21.58
C GLN A 334 6.83 13.23 -22.71
N PHE A 335 6.00 13.61 -23.68
CA PHE A 335 5.62 12.78 -24.81
C PHE A 335 6.37 13.23 -26.06
N ALA A 336 6.77 12.23 -26.85
CA ALA A 336 7.24 12.49 -28.19
C ALA A 336 6.08 12.94 -29.11
N GLU A 337 6.41 13.56 -30.24
CA GLU A 337 5.41 14.04 -31.18
C GLU A 337 4.56 12.86 -31.72
N LEU A 338 3.24 13.00 -31.67
CA LEU A 338 2.29 12.01 -32.18
C LEU A 338 2.25 12.03 -33.71
N LEU A 339 2.37 10.85 -34.32
CA LEU A 339 2.22 10.71 -35.77
C LEU A 339 0.77 10.98 -36.22
N PRO A 340 0.56 11.73 -37.34
CA PRO A 340 -0.78 12.07 -37.83
C PRO A 340 -1.70 10.86 -38.07
N GLU A 341 -1.15 9.72 -38.52
CA GLU A 341 -1.92 8.50 -38.70
C GLU A 341 -2.40 7.87 -37.38
N SER A 342 -1.68 8.10 -36.28
CA SER A 342 -2.09 7.63 -34.96
C SER A 342 -3.19 8.50 -34.39
N GLN A 343 -3.10 9.82 -34.59
CA GLN A 343 -4.15 10.75 -34.17
C GLN A 343 -5.52 10.38 -34.75
N LYS A 344 -5.57 9.96 -36.02
CA LYS A 344 -6.81 9.58 -36.72
C LYS A 344 -7.52 8.35 -36.16
N ILE A 345 -6.81 7.49 -35.43
CA ILE A 345 -7.38 6.25 -34.90
C ILE A 345 -7.78 6.36 -33.43
N LEU A 346 -7.38 7.44 -32.76
CA LEU A 346 -7.71 7.68 -31.36
C LEU A 346 -9.22 7.78 -31.20
N LYS A 347 -9.70 7.32 -30.04
CA LYS A 347 -11.11 7.33 -29.67
C LYS A 347 -11.28 8.09 -28.36
N LYS A 348 -12.47 8.65 -28.17
CA LYS A 348 -12.82 9.38 -26.95
C LYS A 348 -13.07 8.43 -25.78
N ASP A 349 -13.79 7.34 -26.02
CA ASP A 349 -14.27 6.47 -24.93
C ASP A 349 -13.31 5.33 -24.57
N THR A 350 -12.29 5.07 -25.39
CA THR A 350 -11.36 3.94 -25.19
C THR A 350 -9.92 4.37 -25.44
N PRO A 351 -9.00 4.03 -24.53
CA PRO A 351 -7.60 4.43 -24.67
C PRO A 351 -6.96 3.62 -25.80
N THR A 352 -6.13 4.29 -26.59
CA THR A 352 -5.29 3.65 -27.61
C THR A 352 -3.88 3.57 -27.08
N ARG A 353 -3.30 2.36 -27.08
CA ARG A 353 -1.89 2.17 -26.73
C ARG A 353 -1.01 2.78 -27.82
N LEU A 354 -0.04 3.58 -27.39
CA LEU A 354 0.99 4.18 -28.22
C LEU A 354 2.35 3.55 -27.89
N TYR A 355 3.21 3.55 -28.89
CA TYR A 355 4.56 3.01 -28.86
C TYR A 355 5.53 4.08 -29.35
N THR A 356 6.67 4.18 -28.70
CA THR A 356 7.76 5.03 -29.15
C THR A 356 8.39 4.41 -30.39
N THR A 357 8.43 5.17 -31.48
CA THR A 357 9.13 4.83 -32.72
C THR A 357 10.10 5.93 -33.09
N GLN A 358 10.96 5.69 -34.06
CA GLN A 358 11.91 6.69 -34.56
C GLN A 358 11.67 6.96 -36.04
N ARG A 359 11.51 8.24 -36.37
CA ARG A 359 11.47 8.72 -37.75
C ARG A 359 12.62 9.68 -37.97
N ARG A 360 13.56 9.29 -38.84
CA ARG A 360 14.77 10.09 -39.15
C ARG A 360 15.58 10.50 -37.91
N GLY A 361 15.65 9.61 -36.92
CA GLY A 361 16.39 9.85 -35.66
C GLY A 361 15.65 10.70 -34.62
N VAL A 362 14.40 11.09 -34.89
CA VAL A 362 13.53 11.79 -33.93
C VAL A 362 12.51 10.80 -33.37
N ASN A 363 12.39 10.77 -32.04
CA ASN A 363 11.38 9.95 -31.36
C ASN A 363 9.98 10.48 -31.67
N MET A 364 9.05 9.58 -31.99
CA MET A 364 7.65 9.87 -32.28
C MET A 364 6.74 8.81 -31.64
N LEU A 365 5.46 9.12 -31.44
CA LEU A 365 4.47 8.18 -30.94
C LEU A 365 3.64 7.57 -32.07
N SER A 366 3.51 6.25 -32.06
CA SER A 366 2.68 5.49 -33.00
C SER A 366 1.76 4.50 -32.31
N HIS A 367 0.55 4.31 -32.83
CA HIS A 367 -0.31 3.21 -32.42
C HIS A 367 0.18 1.83 -32.89
N LYS A 368 1.09 1.79 -33.86
CA LYS A 368 1.66 0.55 -34.39
C LYS A 368 2.89 0.18 -33.57
N HIS A 369 2.90 -1.06 -33.10
CA HIS A 369 4.10 -1.66 -32.56
C HIS A 369 5.05 -1.94 -33.73
N TYR A 370 5.98 -1.03 -33.98
CA TYR A 370 7.08 -1.31 -34.89
C TYR A 370 8.12 -2.08 -34.09
N ASP A 371 8.03 -3.41 -34.08
CA ASP A 371 9.18 -4.23 -33.74
C ASP A 371 10.33 -3.77 -34.63
N GLN A 372 11.44 -3.34 -34.02
CA GLN A 372 12.62 -2.83 -34.71
C GLN A 372 12.91 -3.68 -35.96
N GLY A 373 12.77 -3.08 -37.13
CA GLY A 373 12.82 -3.88 -38.36
C GLY A 373 12.88 -3.06 -39.64
N THR A 374 13.73 -2.02 -39.68
CA THR A 374 14.49 -1.53 -40.86
C THR A 374 13.74 -1.05 -42.12
N TRP A 375 12.51 -1.49 -42.39
CA TRP A 375 11.85 -1.40 -43.69
C TRP A 375 11.17 -0.06 -43.95
N ASP A 376 10.48 0.52 -42.96
CA ASP A 376 9.87 1.84 -43.14
C ASP A 376 10.91 2.98 -43.06
N SER A 377 11.98 2.81 -42.27
CA SER A 377 13.12 3.73 -42.28
C SER A 377 13.85 3.72 -43.63
N LEU A 378 13.95 2.55 -44.30
CA LEU A 378 14.44 2.44 -45.67
C LEU A 378 13.48 3.10 -46.67
N ARG A 379 12.17 2.86 -46.56
CA ARG A 379 11.17 3.42 -47.48
C ARG A 379 11.13 4.96 -47.41
N ASP A 380 11.17 5.53 -46.22
CA ASP A 380 11.17 6.98 -45.99
C ASP A 380 12.52 7.65 -46.34
N PHE A 381 13.63 6.89 -46.33
CA PHE A 381 14.93 7.37 -46.81
C PHE A 381 14.96 7.49 -48.35
N PHE A 382 14.25 6.60 -49.06
CA PHE A 382 14.15 6.63 -50.52
C PHE A 382 12.99 7.46 -51.07
N GLY A 383 12.15 8.05 -50.21
CA GLY A 383 11.14 9.04 -50.62
C GLY A 383 10.01 8.49 -51.51
N PHE A 384 9.59 7.25 -51.27
CA PHE A 384 8.42 6.64 -51.93
C PHE A 384 7.11 6.92 -51.19
#